data_AF-A0A1A8CM21-F1
#
_entry.id   AF-A0A1A8CM21-F1
#
_cell.length_a   1.000
_cell.length_b   1.000
_cell.length_c   1.000
_cell.angle_alpha   90.00
_cell.angle_beta   90.00
_cell.angle_gamma   90.00
#
_symmetry.space_group_name_H-M   'P 1'
#
loop_
_entity.id
_entity.type
_entity.pdbx_description
1 polymer ?
#
loop_
_entity_poly.entity_id
_entity_poly.type
_entity_poly.pdbx_seq_one_letter_code
_entity_poly.pdbx_strand_id
1 'polypeptide(L)'
;MPSKTSGGPQDYSFTTFFSETGAGKYVPRTVFVDLEPSVIDEVRTGAYGRLFHPGRLISGGEDAANNYARGHYTVGREIIDSVQEKIRKLADQCTGLRGFFVFHSFGGGT
;
A
#
# COMPACT_ATOMS: atom_id res chain seq x y z
N MET A 1 -24.79 -7.82 -34.38
CA MET A 1 -24.82 -6.34 -34.26
C MET A 1 -23.50 -5.90 -33.63
N PRO A 2 -22.68 -5.04 -34.26
CA PRO A 2 -21.43 -4.61 -33.66
C PRO A 2 -21.75 -3.57 -32.56
N SER A 3 -21.42 -3.90 -31.33
CA SER A 3 -21.50 -3.01 -30.18
C SER A 3 -20.43 -1.92 -30.28
N LYS A 4 -20.83 -0.69 -30.02
CA LYS A 4 -20.11 0.57 -30.28
C LYS A 4 -18.72 0.61 -29.61
N THR A 5 -17.69 0.88 -30.41
CA THR A 5 -16.41 1.44 -29.98
C THR A 5 -16.61 2.87 -29.49
N SER A 6 -16.63 3.09 -28.17
CA SER A 6 -16.55 4.43 -27.57
C SER A 6 -15.10 4.93 -27.59
N GLY A 7 -14.65 5.42 -28.75
CA GLY A 7 -13.31 5.97 -28.97
C GLY A 7 -13.21 7.45 -28.58
N GLY A 8 -13.30 7.75 -27.28
CA GLY A 8 -12.59 8.91 -26.72
C GLY A 8 -11.16 8.50 -26.35
N PRO A 9 -10.20 9.43 -26.21
CA PRO A 9 -8.90 9.08 -25.64
C PRO A 9 -9.15 8.45 -24.27
N GLN A 10 -8.80 7.17 -24.09
CA GLN A 10 -8.88 6.56 -22.77
C GLN A 10 -7.88 7.31 -21.88
N ASP A 11 -8.40 8.03 -20.90
CA ASP A 11 -7.57 8.69 -19.91
C ASP A 11 -6.98 7.64 -18.97
N TYR A 12 -5.73 7.26 -19.23
CA TYR A 12 -4.97 6.34 -18.38
C TYR A 12 -4.30 7.05 -17.20
N SER A 13 -4.63 8.30 -16.88
CA SER A 13 -4.03 9.06 -15.77
C SER A 13 -4.12 8.31 -14.43
N PHE A 14 -5.22 7.59 -14.20
CA PHE A 14 -5.44 6.80 -12.99
C PHE A 14 -4.42 5.65 -12.80
N THR A 15 -3.76 5.19 -13.86
CA THR A 15 -2.72 4.14 -13.78
C THR A 15 -1.49 4.58 -12.97
N THR A 16 -1.35 5.89 -12.73
CA THR A 16 -0.41 6.47 -11.78
C THR A 16 -0.62 5.92 -10.37
N PHE A 17 -1.87 5.73 -9.94
CA PHE A 17 -2.23 5.24 -8.60
C PHE A 17 -2.64 3.77 -8.58
N PHE A 18 -3.01 3.19 -9.72
CA PHE A 18 -3.52 1.83 -9.80
C PHE A 18 -2.70 0.96 -10.76
N SER A 19 -2.46 -0.28 -10.38
CA SER A 19 -1.99 -1.34 -11.27
C SER A 19 -3.18 -2.16 -11.75
N GLU A 20 -3.27 -2.40 -13.06
CA GLU A 20 -4.25 -3.34 -13.62
C GLU A 20 -3.72 -4.77 -13.56
N THR A 21 -4.57 -5.70 -13.15
CA THR A 21 -4.28 -7.14 -13.18
C THR A 21 -4.81 -7.76 -14.48
N GLY A 22 -4.29 -8.91 -14.90
CA GLY A 22 -4.78 -9.61 -16.09
C GLY A 22 -6.27 -10.00 -16.06
N ALA A 23 -6.92 -9.92 -14.90
CA ALA A 23 -8.36 -10.13 -14.72
C ALA A 23 -9.19 -8.83 -14.85
N GLY A 24 -8.60 -7.72 -15.29
CA GLY A 24 -9.26 -6.41 -15.42
C GLY A 24 -9.55 -5.70 -14.09
N LYS A 25 -8.97 -6.18 -12.98
CA LYS A 25 -9.09 -5.54 -11.66
C LYS A 25 -7.98 -4.51 -11.47
N TYR A 26 -8.37 -3.31 -11.02
CA TYR A 26 -7.45 -2.26 -10.60
C TYR A 26 -7.13 -2.37 -9.12
N VAL A 27 -5.84 -2.41 -8.80
CA VAL A 27 -5.34 -2.55 -7.42
C VAL A 27 -4.49 -1.31 -7.10
N PRO A 28 -4.75 -0.61 -5.97
CA PRO A 28 -3.96 0.55 -5.58
C PRO A 28 -2.47 0.23 -5.40
N ARG A 29 -1.60 1.14 -5.86
CA ARG A 29 -0.14 1.10 -5.63
C ARG A 29 0.18 1.63 -4.24
N THR A 30 -0.26 0.90 -3.21
CA THR A 30 -0.10 1.29 -1.81
C THR A 30 0.58 0.18 -0.99
N VAL A 31 1.25 0.58 0.07
CA VAL A 31 1.69 -0.30 1.16
C VAL A 31 1.14 0.28 2.44
N PHE A 32 0.46 -0.54 3.24
CA PHE A 32 0.04 -0.19 4.59
C PHE A 32 0.99 -0.87 5.57
N VAL A 33 1.43 -0.10 6.56
CA VAL A 33 2.38 -0.54 7.56
C VAL A 33 1.88 -0.05 8.90
N ASP A 34 1.78 -0.98 9.85
CA ASP A 34 1.59 -0.65 11.25
C ASP A 34 2.40 -1.63 12.11
N LEU A 35 2.77 -1.25 13.32
CA LEU A 35 3.50 -2.11 14.26
C LEU A 35 2.55 -3.01 15.05
N GLU A 36 1.25 -2.69 15.07
CA GLU A 36 0.20 -3.56 15.60
C GLU A 36 -0.84 -3.94 14.53
N PRO A 37 -1.56 -5.07 14.70
CA PRO A 37 -2.43 -5.59 13.65
C PRO A 37 -3.79 -4.90 13.54
N SER A 38 -4.28 -4.22 14.58
CA SER A 38 -5.67 -3.79 14.72
C SER A 38 -6.17 -2.98 13.52
N VAL A 39 -5.46 -1.88 13.20
CA VAL A 39 -5.84 -0.97 12.10
C VAL A 39 -5.74 -1.65 10.74
N ILE A 40 -4.72 -2.50 10.55
CA ILE A 40 -4.53 -3.24 9.30
C ILE A 40 -5.63 -4.28 9.10
N ASP A 41 -6.06 -4.95 10.17
CA ASP A 41 -7.14 -5.96 10.12
C ASP A 41 -8.50 -5.32 9.86
N GLU A 42 -8.74 -4.10 10.36
CA GLU A 42 -9.91 -3.30 9.96
C GLU A 42 -9.90 -2.98 8.46
N VAL A 43 -8.74 -2.64 7.88
CA VAL A 43 -8.63 -2.44 6.42
C VAL A 43 -8.92 -3.73 5.66
N ARG A 44 -8.43 -4.88 6.15
CA ARG A 44 -8.65 -6.20 5.53
C ARG A 44 -10.11 -6.63 5.55
N THR A 45 -10.85 -6.28 6.61
CA THR A 45 -12.24 -6.72 6.82
C THR A 45 -13.28 -5.66 6.45
N GLY A 46 -12.86 -4.41 6.24
CA GLY A 46 -13.73 -3.30 5.87
C GLY A 46 -14.28 -3.39 4.45
N ALA A 47 -15.10 -2.40 4.09
CA ALA A 47 -15.81 -2.33 2.80
C ALA A 47 -14.88 -2.48 1.57
N TYR A 48 -13.64 -2.03 1.69
CA TYR A 48 -12.61 -2.08 0.64
C TYR A 48 -11.54 -3.14 0.87
N GLY A 49 -11.75 -4.13 1.76
CA GLY A 49 -10.75 -5.15 2.06
C GLY A 49 -10.29 -5.96 0.83
N ARG A 50 -11.17 -6.13 -0.16
CA ARG A 50 -10.86 -6.78 -1.43
C ARG A 50 -10.18 -5.86 -2.44
N LEU A 51 -10.10 -4.56 -2.21
CA LEU A 51 -9.47 -3.60 -3.13
C LEU A 51 -7.94 -3.71 -3.09
N PHE A 52 -7.39 -3.86 -1.89
CA PHE A 52 -5.94 -3.90 -1.65
C PHE A 52 -5.37 -5.30 -1.86
N HIS A 53 -4.08 -5.35 -2.19
CA HIS A 53 -3.37 -6.62 -2.26
C HIS A 53 -2.96 -7.05 -0.84
N PRO A 54 -3.31 -8.26 -0.37
CA PRO A 54 -3.07 -8.67 1.02
C PRO A 54 -1.59 -8.65 1.40
N GLY A 55 -0.69 -9.00 0.45
CA GLY A 55 0.76 -8.91 0.65
C GLY A 55 1.34 -7.51 0.75
N ARG A 56 0.52 -6.45 0.64
CA ARG A 56 0.90 -5.03 0.83
C ARG A 56 0.38 -4.46 2.16
N LEU A 57 -0.23 -5.30 3.00
CA LEU A 57 -0.76 -4.96 4.32
C LEU A 57 0.13 -5.61 5.38
N ILE A 58 1.04 -4.83 5.95
CA ILE A 58 2.10 -5.29 6.86
C ILE A 58 1.75 -4.85 8.27
N SER A 59 1.75 -5.80 9.20
CA SER A 59 1.55 -5.56 10.63
C SER A 59 2.70 -6.18 11.42
N GLY A 60 3.15 -5.49 12.47
CA GLY A 60 4.04 -6.06 13.49
C GLY A 60 3.26 -6.85 14.55
N GLY A 61 3.98 -7.30 15.58
CA GLY A 61 3.41 -7.98 16.75
C GLY A 61 3.42 -7.15 18.04
N GLU A 62 4.06 -5.97 18.02
CA GLU A 62 4.30 -5.14 19.20
C GLU A 62 4.23 -3.67 18.77
N ASP A 63 3.59 -2.81 19.58
CA ASP A 63 3.43 -1.39 19.27
C ASP A 63 4.69 -0.55 19.57
N ALA A 64 4.72 0.69 19.07
CA ALA A 64 5.73 1.67 19.47
C ALA A 64 5.40 2.41 20.78
N ALA A 65 4.22 2.20 21.38
CA ALA A 65 3.73 2.90 22.57
C ALA A 65 3.94 4.43 22.55
N ASN A 66 3.62 5.09 21.43
CA ASN A 66 3.84 6.54 21.22
C ASN A 66 5.30 7.01 21.43
N ASN A 67 6.27 6.10 21.29
CA ASN A 67 7.68 6.38 21.48
C ASN A 67 8.43 6.28 20.14
N TYR A 68 8.89 7.43 19.65
CA TYR A 68 9.69 7.51 18.42
C TYR A 68 10.91 6.58 18.45
N ALA A 69 11.61 6.47 19.60
CA ALA A 69 12.80 5.64 19.68
C ALA A 69 12.46 4.15 19.49
N ARG A 70 11.27 3.72 19.95
CA ARG A 70 10.82 2.34 19.74
C ARG A 70 10.48 2.08 18.28
N GLY A 71 9.71 2.96 17.64
CA GLY A 71 9.40 2.80 16.21
C GLY A 71 10.65 2.89 15.35
N HIS A 72 11.57 3.83 15.63
CA HIS A 72 12.71 4.06 14.75
C HIS A 72 13.88 3.09 14.98
N TYR A 73 14.24 2.80 16.24
CA TYR A 73 15.49 2.08 16.54
C TYR A 73 15.30 0.63 16.97
N THR A 74 14.15 0.26 17.54
CA THR A 74 13.92 -1.10 18.08
C THR A 74 12.85 -1.85 17.31
N VAL A 75 11.57 -1.64 17.61
CA VAL A 75 10.45 -2.42 17.11
C VAL A 75 10.30 -2.26 15.60
N GLY A 76 10.34 -1.03 15.08
CA GLY A 76 10.22 -0.83 13.63
C GLY A 76 11.43 -1.33 12.83
N ARG A 77 12.59 -1.51 13.47
CA ARG A 77 13.76 -2.13 12.84
C ARG A 77 13.52 -3.60 12.51
N GLU A 78 12.63 -4.28 13.23
CA GLU A 78 12.31 -5.69 12.97
C GLU A 78 11.49 -5.87 11.68
N ILE A 79 10.70 -4.86 11.30
CA ILE A 79 9.81 -4.95 10.14
C ILE A 79 10.29 -4.18 8.90
N ILE A 80 11.28 -3.29 9.05
CA ILE A 80 11.69 -2.37 7.97
C ILE A 80 12.15 -3.10 6.71
N ASP A 81 12.85 -4.23 6.85
CA ASP A 81 13.32 -5.01 5.69
C ASP A 81 12.15 -5.59 4.89
N SER A 82 11.10 -6.06 5.59
CA SER A 82 9.87 -6.54 4.97
C SER A 82 9.15 -5.41 4.23
N VAL A 83 9.06 -4.23 4.85
CA VAL A 83 8.46 -3.02 4.25
C VAL A 83 9.22 -2.62 2.98
N GLN A 84 10.54 -2.51 3.06
CA GLN A 84 11.40 -2.16 1.92
C GLN A 84 11.24 -3.16 0.77
N GLU A 85 11.14 -4.45 1.06
CA GLU A 85 10.90 -5.48 0.04
C GLU A 85 9.53 -5.34 -0.65
N LYS A 86 8.47 -4.96 0.07
CA LYS A 86 7.17 -4.70 -0.58
C LYS A 86 7.18 -3.43 -1.42
N ILE A 87 7.84 -2.37 -0.93
CA ILE A 87 8.02 -1.12 -1.69
C ILE A 87 8.82 -1.39 -2.97
N ARG A 88 9.92 -2.14 -2.87
CA ARG A 88 10.75 -2.55 -4.02
C ARG A 88 9.92 -3.29 -5.08
N LYS A 89 9.18 -4.32 -4.67
CA LYS A 89 8.29 -5.06 -5.58
C LYS A 89 7.24 -4.19 -6.28
N LEU A 90 6.72 -3.17 -5.59
CA LEU A 90 5.81 -2.20 -6.21
C LEU A 90 6.52 -1.26 -7.18
N ALA A 91 7.72 -0.81 -6.83
CA ALA A 91 8.55 0.04 -7.68
C ALA A 91 8.95 -0.69 -8.98
N ASP A 92 9.31 -1.97 -8.89
CA ASP A 92 9.66 -2.81 -10.04
C ASP A 92 8.47 -3.00 -11.01
N GLN A 93 7.24 -2.87 -10.51
CA GLN A 93 6.00 -2.91 -11.31
C GLN A 93 5.67 -1.56 -11.97
N CYS A 94 6.49 -0.53 -11.78
CA CYS A 94 6.32 0.78 -12.39
C CYS A 94 7.30 0.95 -13.55
N THR A 95 6.80 1.36 -14.72
CA THR A 95 7.65 1.69 -15.89
C THR A 95 8.41 3.01 -15.70
N GLY A 96 7.95 3.87 -14.79
CA GLY A 96 8.57 5.16 -14.47
C GLY A 96 8.07 5.70 -13.13
N LEU A 97 8.58 5.13 -12.03
CA LEU A 97 8.25 5.60 -10.69
C LEU A 97 8.66 7.07 -10.51
N ARG A 98 7.72 7.92 -10.10
CA ARG A 98 7.96 9.36 -9.88
C ARG A 98 8.35 9.71 -8.45
N GLY A 99 7.83 8.97 -7.47
CA GLY A 99 8.06 9.24 -6.06
C GLY A 99 7.07 8.50 -5.18
N PHE A 100 7.00 8.92 -3.91
CA PHE A 100 6.16 8.31 -2.89
C PHE A 100 5.30 9.37 -2.21
N PHE A 101 4.06 9.00 -1.87
CA PHE A 101 3.27 9.72 -0.89
C PHE A 101 3.33 8.95 0.42
N VAL A 102 3.84 9.59 1.47
CA VAL A 102 3.95 8.98 2.81
C VAL A 102 2.94 9.65 3.72
N PHE A 103 2.04 8.85 4.28
CA PHE A 103 1.01 9.29 5.19
C PHE A 103 1.35 8.75 6.58
N HIS A 104 1.60 9.64 7.53
CA HIS A 104 1.88 9.29 8.92
C HIS A 104 1.44 10.41 9.84
N SER A 105 1.29 10.12 11.13
CA SER A 105 1.05 11.14 12.15
C SER A 105 2.38 11.71 12.66
N PHE A 106 2.35 12.91 13.25
CA PHE A 106 3.52 13.48 13.93
C PHE A 106 3.65 13.01 15.39
N GLY A 107 2.53 12.65 16.04
CA GLY A 107 2.49 12.34 17.47
C GLY A 107 2.61 10.86 17.82
N GLY A 108 2.50 9.97 16.82
CA GLY A 108 2.66 8.53 17.01
C GLY A 108 4.11 8.10 17.15
N GLY A 109 4.30 6.84 17.58
CA GLY A 109 5.63 6.23 17.69
C GLY A 109 6.06 5.41 16.47
N THR A 110 5.08 4.84 15.74
CA THR A 110 5.24 4.08 14.49
C THR A 110 5.57 5.01 13.33
#